data_AF-A0A943UQP4-F1
#
_entry.id   AF-A0A943UQP4-F1
#
_cell.length_a   1.000
_cell.length_b   1.000
_cell.length_c   1.000
_cell.angle_alpha   90.00
_cell.angle_beta   90.00
_cell.angle_gamma   90.00
#
_symmetry.space_group_name_H-M   'P 1'
#
loop_
_entity.id
_entity.type
_entity.pdbx_description
1 polymer ?
#
loop_
_entity_poly.entity_id
_entity_poly.type
_entity_poly.pdbx_seq_one_letter_code
_entity_poly.pdbx_strand_id
1 'polypeptide(L)'
;MKKVFLMLMLVLLTMQAFAQTSSDNTLQVWMDQRVELTADGTTVTYLTVYEYDPNQNYVAFNMALSVPKGTKVHQSKDGRVYVNDIKLNTDRKADHIISCGMPDDRTIKIIAYSPTNMSLFPDKQDGGVVKELFTVGLVSDNSTINGCYRAEMRDVVFVVREDDGNIYGNIIDHTEYSDFVVVAGQDFAGVDYTMTSAGYGTLILPFDCEIPAGLTVFECDGVDDNCKLVLNKVNSFAANTPYILKGSPASYHFEGVYKALFDEYATPYMTGVFANKKVPVGAYVLQNQADEGLAFYRVYDGTDLTISPYRCYINCLGDDTDRSLRFPDDNYTDAANVEISPKELVDVFTSSGIKVKSLVEMGKALEGLPAGVYIINNNKVIKK
;
A
#
# COMPACT_ATOMS: atom_id res chain seq x y z
N MET A 1 -36.31 -13.51 16.67
CA MET A 1 -35.20 -12.99 17.49
C MET A 1 -33.81 -13.53 17.10
N LYS A 2 -33.64 -14.79 16.66
CA LYS A 2 -32.33 -15.31 16.18
C LYS A 2 -31.80 -14.73 14.85
N LYS A 3 -32.66 -14.18 13.98
CA LYS A 3 -32.23 -13.60 12.69
C LYS A 3 -31.56 -12.21 12.80
N VAL A 4 -31.76 -11.50 13.91
CA VAL A 4 -31.13 -10.20 14.18
C VAL A 4 -29.79 -10.35 14.91
N PHE A 5 -29.56 -11.51 15.55
CA PHE A 5 -28.28 -11.81 16.21
C PHE A 5 -27.18 -12.23 15.23
N LEU A 6 -27.53 -12.75 14.05
CA LEU A 6 -26.56 -13.01 12.96
C LEU A 6 -26.12 -11.70 12.26
N MET A 7 -26.99 -10.69 12.28
CA MET A 7 -26.66 -9.30 11.91
C MET A 7 -25.73 -8.64 12.96
N LEU A 8 -25.55 -9.27 14.13
CA LEU A 8 -24.57 -8.87 15.16
C LEU A 8 -23.17 -9.45 14.90
N MET A 9 -23.02 -10.51 14.09
CA MET A 9 -21.73 -10.93 13.52
C MET A 9 -21.35 -10.11 12.27
N LEU A 10 -22.31 -9.37 11.67
CA LEU A 10 -22.00 -8.30 10.70
C LEU A 10 -21.23 -7.15 11.37
N VAL A 11 -21.25 -7.08 12.71
CA VAL A 11 -20.19 -6.47 13.53
C VAL A 11 -19.07 -7.49 13.69
N LEU A 12 -18.48 -7.89 12.58
CA LEU A 12 -17.09 -8.28 12.53
C LEU A 12 -16.30 -7.04 12.96
N LEU A 13 -16.07 -6.93 14.27
CA LEU A 13 -14.87 -6.34 14.85
C LEU A 13 -14.50 -4.94 14.32
N THR A 14 -15.39 -3.97 14.54
CA THR A 14 -14.98 -2.57 14.79
C THR A 14 -14.19 -2.41 16.11
N MET A 15 -13.55 -3.47 16.60
CA MET A 15 -12.72 -3.52 17.80
C MET A 15 -11.53 -4.41 17.39
N GLN A 16 -10.31 -3.96 17.14
CA GLN A 16 -9.36 -3.43 18.14
C GLN A 16 -9.37 -4.12 19.54
N ALA A 17 -10.22 -5.13 19.77
CA ALA A 17 -10.23 -5.91 21.00
C ALA A 17 -9.53 -7.24 20.72
N PHE A 18 -8.20 -7.18 20.84
CA PHE A 18 -7.26 -8.29 20.84
C PHE A 18 -7.10 -9.04 19.51
N ALA A 19 -6.76 -8.31 18.44
CA ALA A 19 -5.88 -8.91 17.44
C ALA A 19 -4.54 -9.20 18.18
N GLN A 20 -4.30 -10.45 18.55
CA GLN A 20 -3.03 -10.84 19.11
C GLN A 20 -2.11 -11.27 17.97
N THR A 21 -1.09 -10.47 17.70
CA THR A 21 0.20 -11.04 17.30
C THR A 21 0.84 -11.64 18.55
N SER A 22 0.32 -12.77 19.03
CA SER A 22 1.01 -13.55 20.05
C SER A 22 2.21 -14.25 19.39
N SER A 23 3.23 -14.60 20.18
CA SER A 23 4.32 -15.47 19.71
C SER A 23 3.86 -16.85 19.25
N ASP A 24 2.58 -17.18 19.51
CA ASP A 24 1.97 -18.47 19.25
C ASP A 24 1.06 -18.42 18.01
N ASN A 25 0.87 -17.25 17.38
CA ASN A 25 0.14 -17.14 16.13
C ASN A 25 0.96 -17.76 14.98
N THR A 26 0.50 -18.90 14.47
CA THR A 26 1.13 -19.64 13.38
C THR A 26 0.41 -19.50 12.04
N LEU A 27 -0.54 -18.57 11.95
CA LEU A 27 -1.28 -18.27 10.74
C LEU A 27 -0.35 -17.80 9.62
N GLN A 28 -0.38 -18.52 8.50
CA GLN A 28 0.27 -18.11 7.26
C GLN A 28 -0.81 -17.92 6.20
N VAL A 29 -0.82 -16.76 5.55
CA VAL A 29 -1.71 -16.47 4.42
C VAL A 29 -0.86 -15.84 3.34
N TRP A 30 -0.95 -16.36 2.13
CA TRP A 30 -0.23 -15.85 0.98
C TRP A 30 -1.06 -15.99 -0.28
N MET A 31 -0.62 -15.37 -1.37
CA MET A 31 -1.29 -15.49 -2.66
C MET A 31 -0.29 -15.78 -3.78
N ASP A 32 -0.80 -16.09 -4.98
CA ASP A 32 0.07 -16.24 -6.15
C ASP A 32 0.93 -14.97 -6.30
N GLN A 33 2.25 -15.14 -6.35
CA GLN A 33 3.19 -14.01 -6.32
C GLN A 33 3.18 -13.19 -7.61
N ARG A 34 2.61 -13.75 -8.68
CA ARG A 34 2.48 -13.08 -9.98
C ARG A 34 1.21 -13.54 -10.68
N VAL A 35 0.43 -12.59 -11.17
CA VAL A 35 -0.79 -12.82 -11.95
C VAL A 35 -0.70 -12.03 -13.24
N GLU A 36 -0.80 -12.71 -14.39
CA GLU A 36 -0.79 -12.05 -15.70
C GLU A 36 -2.23 -11.85 -16.20
N LEU A 37 -2.66 -10.60 -16.26
CA LEU A 37 -4.00 -10.19 -16.68
C LEU A 37 -3.97 -9.76 -18.15
N THR A 38 -4.71 -10.46 -19.01
CA THR A 38 -4.95 -10.00 -20.38
C THR A 38 -6.13 -9.01 -20.39
N ALA A 39 -5.83 -7.74 -20.66
CA ALA A 39 -6.82 -6.66 -20.68
C ALA A 39 -7.59 -6.61 -22.01
N ASP A 40 -8.35 -7.66 -22.31
CA ASP A 40 -9.23 -7.74 -23.50
C ASP A 40 -10.73 -7.67 -23.15
N GLY A 41 -11.06 -7.56 -21.86
CA GLY A 41 -12.43 -7.52 -21.33
C GLY A 41 -13.13 -8.88 -21.27
N THR A 42 -12.46 -9.99 -21.61
CA THR A 42 -13.08 -11.31 -21.74
C THR A 42 -12.25 -12.46 -21.15
N THR A 43 -10.92 -12.36 -21.16
CA THR A 43 -10.02 -13.39 -20.65
C THR A 43 -10.09 -13.43 -19.12
N VAL A 44 -10.50 -14.57 -18.60
CA VAL A 44 -10.58 -14.82 -17.16
C VAL A 44 -9.25 -15.36 -16.66
N THR A 45 -8.65 -14.69 -15.70
CA THR A 45 -7.44 -15.13 -15.00
C THR A 45 -7.78 -15.41 -13.55
N TYR A 46 -7.27 -16.48 -12.98
CA TYR A 46 -7.53 -16.83 -11.59
C TYR A 46 -6.37 -16.41 -10.69
N LEU A 47 -6.69 -15.70 -9.61
CA LEU A 47 -5.82 -15.55 -8.46
C LEU A 47 -6.17 -16.65 -7.45
N THR A 48 -5.16 -17.32 -6.93
CA THR A 48 -5.28 -18.27 -5.83
C THR A 48 -4.74 -17.65 -4.55
N VAL A 49 -5.53 -17.80 -3.47
CA VAL A 49 -5.12 -17.45 -2.11
C VAL A 49 -5.00 -18.72 -1.30
N TYR A 50 -3.97 -18.76 -0.46
CA TYR A 50 -3.62 -19.91 0.35
C TYR A 50 -3.62 -19.51 1.82
N GLU A 51 -3.94 -20.46 2.67
CA GLU A 51 -3.80 -20.32 4.10
C GLU A 51 -3.30 -21.64 4.70
N TYR A 52 -2.47 -21.53 5.72
CA TYR A 52 -2.03 -22.67 6.51
C TYR A 52 -1.75 -22.25 7.94
N ASP A 53 -2.34 -22.98 8.87
CA ASP A 53 -2.02 -22.91 10.28
C ASP A 53 -1.93 -24.35 10.84
N PRO A 54 -0.77 -24.78 11.38
CA PRO A 54 -0.61 -26.12 11.93
C PRO A 54 -1.31 -26.32 13.28
N ASN A 55 -1.69 -25.25 13.97
CA ASN A 55 -2.15 -25.29 15.36
C ASN A 55 -3.63 -24.94 15.53
N GLN A 56 -4.23 -24.28 14.54
CA GLN A 56 -5.55 -23.70 14.69
C GLN A 56 -6.37 -23.79 13.41
N ASN A 57 -7.68 -24.03 13.57
CA ASN A 57 -8.65 -23.94 12.49
C ASN A 57 -9.55 -22.71 12.67
N TYR A 58 -10.12 -22.24 11.55
CA TYR A 58 -10.88 -21.00 11.48
C TYR A 58 -12.31 -21.24 11.02
N VAL A 59 -13.26 -20.46 11.51
CA VAL A 59 -14.69 -20.56 11.16
C VAL A 59 -15.16 -19.46 10.20
N ALA A 60 -14.34 -18.43 10.01
CA ALA A 60 -14.58 -17.34 9.08
C ALA A 60 -13.28 -16.61 8.75
N PHE A 61 -13.28 -15.84 7.67
CA PHE A 61 -12.21 -14.88 7.37
C PHE A 61 -12.75 -13.69 6.56
N ASN A 62 -12.00 -12.58 6.61
CA ASN A 62 -12.15 -11.48 5.68
C ASN A 62 -10.79 -10.97 5.21
N MET A 63 -10.79 -10.33 4.04
CA MET A 63 -9.62 -9.64 3.47
C MET A 63 -10.06 -8.64 2.40
N ALA A 64 -9.14 -7.77 2.01
CA ALA A 64 -9.27 -6.87 0.88
C ALA A 64 -8.07 -7.00 -0.04
N LEU A 65 -8.31 -7.02 -1.34
CA LEU A 65 -7.29 -7.08 -2.37
C LEU A 65 -7.35 -5.80 -3.22
N SER A 66 -6.23 -5.10 -3.38
CA SER A 66 -6.15 -4.02 -4.37
C SER A 66 -5.94 -4.60 -5.79
N VAL A 67 -6.58 -4.03 -6.79
CA VAL A 67 -6.44 -4.44 -8.20
C VAL A 67 -6.24 -3.23 -9.12
N PRO A 68 -5.62 -3.41 -10.31
CA PRO A 68 -5.50 -2.34 -11.30
C PRO A 68 -6.88 -1.82 -11.72
N LYS A 69 -7.01 -0.50 -11.90
CA LYS A 69 -8.23 0.12 -12.40
C LYS A 69 -8.66 -0.50 -13.72
N GLY A 70 -9.92 -0.92 -13.82
CA GLY A 70 -10.44 -1.66 -14.99
C GLY A 70 -10.42 -3.18 -14.82
N THR A 71 -9.81 -3.69 -13.74
CA THR A 71 -9.93 -5.09 -13.32
C THR A 71 -11.19 -5.27 -12.49
N LYS A 72 -11.96 -6.32 -12.80
CA LYS A 72 -13.20 -6.69 -12.11
C LYS A 72 -13.17 -8.16 -11.72
N VAL A 73 -14.01 -8.51 -10.74
CA VAL A 73 -14.34 -9.91 -10.50
C VAL A 73 -15.18 -10.43 -11.66
N HIS A 74 -14.73 -11.52 -12.28
CA HIS A 74 -15.48 -12.22 -13.31
C HIS A 74 -16.84 -12.65 -12.76
N GLN A 75 -17.89 -12.59 -13.59
CA GLN A 75 -19.19 -13.11 -13.23
C GLN A 75 -19.51 -14.37 -14.02
N SER A 76 -19.69 -15.48 -13.31
CA SER A 76 -20.09 -16.76 -13.91
C SER A 76 -21.61 -16.96 -13.80
N LYS A 77 -22.20 -17.71 -14.73
CA LYS A 77 -23.61 -18.10 -14.65
C LYS A 77 -23.79 -19.18 -13.60
N ASP A 78 -24.65 -18.90 -12.61
CA ASP A 78 -25.21 -19.90 -11.70
C ASP A 78 -26.73 -19.98 -11.93
N GLY A 79 -27.14 -20.99 -12.69
CA GLY A 79 -28.52 -21.13 -13.16
C GLY A 79 -28.98 -19.94 -14.01
N ARG A 80 -29.86 -19.10 -13.44
CA ARG A 80 -30.46 -17.93 -14.11
C ARG A 80 -29.83 -16.60 -13.70
N VAL A 81 -28.89 -16.60 -12.75
CA VAL A 81 -28.26 -15.40 -12.23
C VAL A 81 -26.77 -15.40 -12.53
N TYR A 82 -26.19 -14.21 -12.60
CA TYR A 82 -24.76 -14.03 -12.63
C TYR A 82 -24.26 -13.82 -11.20
N VAL A 83 -23.24 -14.56 -10.82
CA VAL A 83 -22.60 -14.46 -9.51
C VAL A 83 -21.11 -14.23 -9.67
N ASN A 84 -20.52 -13.54 -8.71
CA ASN A 84 -19.08 -13.34 -8.68
C ASN A 84 -18.37 -14.70 -8.64
N ASP A 85 -17.40 -14.89 -9.52
CA ASP A 85 -16.66 -16.13 -9.70
C ASP A 85 -15.57 -16.25 -8.62
N ILE A 86 -16.01 -16.60 -7.42
CA ILE A 86 -15.16 -16.86 -6.27
C ILE A 86 -15.55 -18.20 -5.64
N LYS A 87 -14.57 -19.05 -5.36
CA LYS A 87 -14.79 -20.42 -4.92
C LYS A 87 -13.79 -20.82 -3.84
N LEU A 88 -14.30 -21.25 -2.69
CA LEU A 88 -13.49 -21.96 -1.70
C LEU A 88 -13.02 -23.29 -2.29
N ASN A 89 -11.82 -23.71 -1.91
CA ASN A 89 -11.34 -25.04 -2.19
C ASN A 89 -12.32 -26.09 -1.63
N THR A 90 -12.71 -27.06 -2.47
CA THR A 90 -13.76 -28.03 -2.15
C THR A 90 -13.38 -28.99 -1.04
N ASP A 91 -12.08 -29.29 -0.89
CA ASP A 91 -11.61 -30.22 0.14
C ASP A 91 -11.67 -29.59 1.54
N ARG A 92 -11.61 -28.25 1.62
CA ARG A 92 -11.64 -27.49 2.87
C ARG A 92 -13.06 -27.15 3.34
N LYS A 93 -14.03 -27.20 2.43
CA LYS A 93 -15.37 -26.64 2.60
C LYS A 93 -16.37 -27.69 3.09
N ALA A 94 -16.70 -27.68 4.37
CA ALA A 94 -17.85 -28.43 4.89
C ALA A 94 -19.18 -27.71 4.63
N ASP A 95 -19.34 -26.49 5.15
CA ASP A 95 -20.59 -25.71 5.05
C ASP A 95 -20.37 -24.20 4.83
N HIS A 96 -19.13 -23.79 4.54
CA HIS A 96 -18.77 -22.38 4.41
C HIS A 96 -19.42 -21.72 3.20
N ILE A 97 -19.75 -20.45 3.34
CA ILE A 97 -20.17 -19.57 2.26
C ILE A 97 -19.05 -18.56 2.04
N ILE A 98 -18.68 -18.33 0.78
CA ILE A 98 -17.74 -17.28 0.37
C ILE A 98 -18.45 -16.28 -0.54
N SER A 99 -18.10 -15.02 -0.40
CA SER A 99 -18.59 -13.93 -1.24
C SER A 99 -17.52 -12.88 -1.41
N CYS A 100 -17.60 -12.12 -2.50
CA CYS A 100 -16.78 -10.94 -2.70
C CYS A 100 -17.60 -9.81 -3.33
N GLY A 101 -17.09 -8.58 -3.24
CA GLY A 101 -17.65 -7.40 -3.87
C GLY A 101 -16.62 -6.31 -4.03
N MET A 102 -16.90 -5.34 -4.90
CA MET A 102 -16.00 -4.22 -5.18
C MET A 102 -16.60 -2.93 -4.63
N PRO A 103 -16.15 -2.42 -3.46
CA PRO A 103 -16.64 -1.15 -2.92
C PRO A 103 -16.23 0.07 -3.76
N ASP A 104 -15.16 -0.06 -4.53
CA ASP A 104 -14.65 0.91 -5.49
C ASP A 104 -14.03 0.17 -6.69
N ASP A 105 -13.49 0.89 -7.67
CA ASP A 105 -12.95 0.32 -8.91
C ASP A 105 -11.55 -0.29 -8.78
N ARG A 106 -11.00 -0.38 -7.56
CA ARG A 106 -9.62 -0.82 -7.26
C ARG A 106 -9.51 -1.77 -6.09
N THR A 107 -10.62 -2.09 -5.42
CA THR A 107 -10.63 -2.95 -4.23
C THR A 107 -11.62 -4.08 -4.42
N ILE A 108 -11.21 -5.30 -4.11
CA ILE A 108 -12.10 -6.45 -3.94
C ILE A 108 -12.13 -6.79 -2.46
N LYS A 109 -13.30 -6.73 -1.83
CA LYS A 109 -13.53 -7.21 -0.46
C LYS A 109 -14.03 -8.65 -0.52
N ILE A 110 -13.43 -9.52 0.28
CA ILE A 110 -13.71 -10.96 0.31
C ILE A 110 -14.05 -11.36 1.74
N ILE A 111 -15.13 -12.13 1.90
CA ILE A 111 -15.58 -12.66 3.20
C ILE A 111 -16.00 -14.10 3.01
N ALA A 112 -15.60 -14.97 3.94
CA ALA A 112 -16.16 -16.31 4.06
C ALA A 112 -16.51 -16.63 5.52
N TYR A 113 -17.55 -17.42 5.73
CA TYR A 113 -17.98 -17.85 7.07
C TYR A 113 -18.76 -19.16 7.03
N SER A 114 -18.75 -19.89 8.13
CA SER A 114 -19.63 -21.03 8.37
C SER A 114 -20.93 -20.60 9.05
N PRO A 115 -22.12 -20.85 8.47
CA PRO A 115 -23.39 -20.59 9.12
C PRO A 115 -23.67 -21.55 10.29
N THR A 116 -22.99 -22.70 10.35
CA THR A 116 -23.13 -23.66 11.47
C THR A 116 -21.91 -23.70 12.40
N ASN A 117 -20.91 -22.83 12.18
CA ASN A 117 -19.67 -22.72 12.96
C ASN A 117 -18.73 -23.93 12.82
N MET A 118 -18.74 -24.58 11.66
CA MET A 118 -17.73 -25.57 11.31
C MET A 118 -16.39 -24.89 11.02
N SER A 119 -15.31 -25.64 11.21
CA SER A 119 -13.96 -25.25 10.80
C SER A 119 -13.75 -25.34 9.29
N LEU A 120 -12.92 -24.44 8.75
CA LEU A 120 -12.23 -24.60 7.47
C LEU A 120 -11.11 -25.62 7.70
N PHE A 121 -11.31 -26.84 7.22
CA PHE A 121 -10.32 -27.90 7.42
C PHE A 121 -9.07 -27.62 6.55
N PRO A 122 -7.86 -27.75 7.11
CA PRO A 122 -6.60 -27.58 6.36
C PRO A 122 -6.17 -28.86 5.66
N ASP A 123 -7.04 -29.86 5.57
CA ASP A 123 -6.73 -31.21 5.12
C ASP A 123 -7.91 -31.91 4.44
N LYS A 124 -7.59 -32.95 3.67
CA LYS A 124 -8.54 -33.88 3.07
C LYS A 124 -8.99 -34.92 4.09
N GLN A 125 -10.05 -35.67 3.76
CA GLN A 125 -10.53 -36.77 4.60
C GLN A 125 -9.48 -37.88 4.86
N ASP A 126 -8.47 -38.01 3.99
CA ASP A 126 -7.36 -38.95 4.15
C ASP A 126 -6.15 -38.37 4.94
N GLY A 127 -6.27 -37.13 5.44
CA GLY A 127 -5.26 -36.42 6.23
C GLY A 127 -4.20 -35.68 5.39
N GLY A 128 -4.33 -35.64 4.06
CA GLY A 128 -3.44 -34.85 3.21
C GLY A 128 -3.68 -33.34 3.38
N VAL A 129 -2.63 -32.56 3.67
CA VAL A 129 -2.72 -31.10 3.86
C VAL A 129 -3.17 -30.39 2.56
N VAL A 130 -4.10 -29.46 2.70
CA VAL A 130 -4.64 -28.57 1.65
C VAL A 130 -4.44 -27.11 2.05
N LYS A 131 -3.53 -26.43 1.36
CA LYS A 131 -3.21 -25.01 1.62
C LYS A 131 -4.02 -24.04 0.78
N GLU A 132 -4.47 -24.46 -0.40
CA GLU A 132 -5.32 -23.64 -1.26
C GLU A 132 -6.62 -23.31 -0.52
N LEU A 133 -6.88 -22.02 -0.30
CA LEU A 133 -8.05 -21.56 0.44
C LEU A 133 -9.20 -21.27 -0.53
N PHE A 134 -8.96 -20.38 -1.50
CA PHE A 134 -9.94 -20.04 -2.52
C PHE A 134 -9.28 -19.55 -3.81
N THR A 135 -10.06 -19.56 -4.89
CA THR A 135 -9.74 -18.90 -6.15
C THR A 135 -10.76 -17.81 -6.45
N VAL A 136 -10.31 -16.72 -7.07
CA VAL A 136 -11.17 -15.65 -7.59
C VAL A 136 -10.82 -15.39 -9.06
N GLY A 137 -11.83 -15.42 -9.92
CA GLY A 137 -11.71 -15.11 -11.34
C GLY A 137 -11.70 -13.59 -11.55
N LEU A 138 -10.72 -13.10 -12.29
CA LEU A 138 -10.50 -11.70 -12.60
C LEU A 138 -10.55 -11.48 -14.12
N VAL A 139 -11.14 -10.36 -14.54
CA VAL A 139 -11.16 -9.90 -15.93
C VAL A 139 -10.75 -8.44 -15.95
N SER A 140 -9.87 -8.06 -16.87
CA SER A 140 -9.44 -6.67 -17.05
C SER A 140 -10.01 -6.10 -18.34
N ASP A 141 -10.64 -4.93 -18.25
CA ASP A 141 -11.16 -4.19 -19.40
C ASP A 141 -10.00 -3.70 -20.29
N ASN A 142 -10.26 -3.50 -21.59
CA ASN A 142 -9.28 -2.97 -22.55
C ASN A 142 -8.78 -1.55 -22.28
N SER A 143 -9.41 -0.83 -21.35
CA SER A 143 -8.97 0.48 -20.87
C SER A 143 -7.94 0.40 -19.75
N THR A 144 -7.67 -0.79 -19.20
CA THR A 144 -6.63 -1.01 -18.19
C THR A 144 -5.28 -0.69 -18.81
N ILE A 145 -4.44 0.07 -18.11
CA ILE A 145 -3.11 0.42 -18.59
C ILE A 145 -2.18 -0.80 -18.50
N ASN A 146 -1.34 -1.02 -19.51
CA ASN A 146 -0.28 -2.02 -19.48
C ASN A 146 0.77 -1.65 -18.42
N GLY A 147 1.15 -2.61 -17.57
CA GLY A 147 2.02 -2.30 -16.45
C GLY A 147 2.25 -3.45 -15.48
N CYS A 148 2.97 -3.15 -14.41
CA CYS A 148 3.25 -4.07 -13.31
C CYS A 148 2.81 -3.42 -12.00
N TYR A 149 1.69 -3.89 -11.46
CA TYR A 149 1.03 -3.33 -10.31
C TYR A 149 1.31 -4.20 -9.08
N ARG A 150 1.75 -3.58 -8.00
CA ARG A 150 1.99 -4.31 -6.75
C ARG A 150 0.69 -4.41 -5.95
N ALA A 151 -0.12 -5.40 -6.28
CA ALA A 151 -1.38 -5.67 -5.60
C ALA A 151 -1.11 -6.07 -4.14
N GLU A 152 -1.83 -5.43 -3.22
CA GLU A 152 -1.74 -5.64 -1.78
C GLU A 152 -2.97 -6.40 -1.27
N MET A 153 -2.72 -7.41 -0.44
CA MET A 153 -3.74 -8.04 0.39
C MET A 153 -3.67 -7.45 1.80
N ARG A 154 -4.75 -6.79 2.21
CA ARG A 154 -4.89 -6.07 3.48
C ARG A 154 -6.15 -6.48 4.23
N ASP A 155 -6.31 -5.96 5.45
CA ASP A 155 -7.46 -6.25 6.32
C ASP A 155 -7.70 -7.76 6.51
N VAL A 156 -6.62 -8.55 6.54
CA VAL A 156 -6.69 -10.01 6.67
C VAL A 156 -6.98 -10.38 8.12
N VAL A 157 -8.13 -11.01 8.34
CA VAL A 157 -8.54 -11.51 9.66
C VAL A 157 -9.14 -12.89 9.49
N PHE A 158 -8.66 -13.84 10.28
CA PHE A 158 -9.21 -15.18 10.40
C PHE A 158 -9.81 -15.38 11.78
N VAL A 159 -11.06 -15.86 11.86
CA VAL A 159 -11.82 -15.93 13.10
C VAL A 159 -11.72 -17.33 13.68
N VAL A 160 -11.29 -17.40 14.92
CA VAL A 160 -11.31 -18.61 15.75
C VAL A 160 -12.56 -18.62 16.60
N ARG A 161 -13.13 -19.80 16.77
CA ARG A 161 -14.14 -20.07 17.79
C ARG A 161 -13.70 -21.27 18.62
N GLU A 162 -13.55 -21.07 19.91
CA GLU A 162 -13.18 -22.12 20.86
C GLU A 162 -14.41 -22.90 21.35
N ASP A 163 -14.17 -24.09 21.91
CA ASP A 163 -15.21 -24.97 22.44
C ASP A 163 -15.99 -24.35 23.62
N ASP A 164 -15.35 -23.47 24.39
CA ASP A 164 -15.97 -22.74 25.49
C ASP A 164 -16.84 -21.55 25.02
N GLY A 165 -16.86 -21.29 23.71
CA GLY A 165 -17.63 -20.22 23.07
C GLY A 165 -16.87 -18.91 22.88
N ASN A 166 -15.60 -18.81 23.29
CA ASN A 166 -14.77 -17.64 23.01
C ASN A 166 -14.58 -17.46 21.50
N ILE A 167 -14.50 -16.20 21.07
CA ILE A 167 -14.29 -15.82 19.67
C ILE A 167 -13.22 -14.73 19.62
N TYR A 168 -12.22 -14.91 18.77
CA TYR A 168 -11.18 -13.92 18.52
C TYR A 168 -10.68 -13.99 17.07
N GLY A 169 -9.88 -13.02 16.67
CA GLY A 169 -9.33 -12.91 15.32
C GLY A 169 -7.80 -13.00 15.31
N ASN A 170 -7.26 -13.86 14.45
CA ASN A 170 -5.85 -13.88 14.09
C ASN A 170 -5.63 -13.02 12.85
N ILE A 171 -4.52 -12.28 12.83
CA ILE A 171 -4.07 -11.47 11.71
C ILE A 171 -2.72 -11.97 11.23
N ILE A 172 -2.35 -11.64 10.00
CA ILE A 172 -0.98 -11.82 9.52
C ILE A 172 -0.08 -10.70 10.05
N ASP A 173 1.20 -10.99 10.21
CA ASP A 173 2.23 -10.08 10.73
C ASP A 173 3.01 -9.32 9.64
N HIS A 174 2.61 -9.50 8.38
CA HIS A 174 3.21 -8.88 7.21
C HIS A 174 2.12 -8.35 6.27
N THR A 175 2.52 -7.50 5.34
CA THR A 175 1.70 -7.17 4.17
C THR A 175 2.03 -8.15 3.06
N GLU A 176 1.00 -8.80 2.53
CA GLU A 176 1.15 -9.77 1.45
C GLU A 176 0.92 -9.10 0.08
N TYR A 177 1.76 -9.44 -0.88
CA TYR A 177 1.78 -8.79 -2.19
C TYR A 177 1.76 -9.79 -3.36
N SER A 178 1.27 -9.31 -4.50
CA SER A 178 1.31 -10.00 -5.79
C SER A 178 1.63 -9.01 -6.89
N ASP A 179 2.47 -9.41 -7.84
CA ASP A 179 2.74 -8.62 -9.03
C ASP A 179 1.68 -8.92 -10.10
N PHE A 180 0.74 -7.99 -10.26
CA PHE A 180 -0.27 -8.04 -11.30
C PHE A 180 0.31 -7.42 -12.57
N VAL A 181 0.53 -8.24 -13.58
CA VAL A 181 1.10 -7.82 -14.86
C VAL A 181 -0.01 -7.73 -15.87
N VAL A 182 -0.32 -6.50 -16.29
CA VAL A 182 -1.36 -6.25 -17.29
C VAL A 182 -0.72 -6.18 -18.68
N VAL A 183 -1.28 -6.96 -19.61
CA VAL A 183 -0.88 -7.00 -21.02
C VAL A 183 -2.09 -6.79 -21.93
N ALA A 184 -1.85 -6.41 -23.19
CA ALA A 184 -2.87 -6.16 -24.23
C ALA A 184 -3.91 -5.06 -23.91
N GLY A 185 -3.68 -4.26 -22.87
CA GLY A 185 -4.43 -3.06 -22.52
C GLY A 185 -3.89 -1.80 -23.21
N GLN A 186 -4.12 -0.64 -22.60
CA GLN A 186 -3.66 0.65 -23.11
C GLN A 186 -2.20 0.91 -22.76
N ASP A 187 -1.43 1.39 -23.73
CA ASP A 187 -0.09 1.90 -23.44
C ASP A 187 -0.16 3.26 -22.75
N PHE A 188 0.71 3.47 -21.77
CA PHE A 188 0.87 4.76 -21.11
C PHE A 188 1.91 5.59 -21.86
N ALA A 189 1.51 6.75 -22.38
CA ALA A 189 2.36 7.61 -23.20
C ALA A 189 3.47 8.35 -22.42
N GLY A 190 3.61 8.12 -21.12
CA GLY A 190 4.54 8.84 -20.27
C GLY A 190 3.97 10.14 -19.69
N VAL A 191 4.85 10.94 -19.08
CA VAL A 191 4.51 12.22 -18.42
C VAL A 191 5.39 13.33 -18.98
N ASP A 192 4.76 14.35 -19.56
CA ASP A 192 5.42 15.59 -19.94
C ASP A 192 5.51 16.56 -18.76
N TYR A 193 6.67 17.18 -18.61
CA TYR A 193 6.94 18.13 -17.53
C TYR A 193 7.76 19.32 -18.03
N THR A 194 7.39 20.52 -17.60
CA THR A 194 8.15 21.74 -17.89
C THR A 194 8.58 22.40 -16.58
N MET A 195 9.90 22.49 -16.38
CA MET A 195 10.50 23.31 -15.32
C MET A 195 10.39 24.77 -15.73
N THR A 196 9.90 25.62 -14.82
CA THR A 196 9.74 27.05 -15.08
C THR A 196 10.99 27.83 -14.70
N SER A 197 11.05 29.12 -15.07
CA SER A 197 12.12 30.02 -14.64
C SER A 197 12.17 30.27 -13.13
N ALA A 198 11.13 29.89 -12.38
CA ALA A 198 11.14 29.95 -10.92
C ALA A 198 12.13 28.93 -10.31
N GLY A 199 12.53 27.91 -11.07
CA GLY A 199 13.60 27.00 -10.69
C GLY A 199 13.20 25.87 -9.75
N TYR A 200 11.94 25.82 -9.30
CA TYR A 200 11.38 24.70 -8.56
C TYR A 200 10.03 24.23 -9.12
N GLY A 201 9.71 22.97 -8.84
CA GLY A 201 8.40 22.40 -9.09
C GLY A 201 8.14 21.14 -8.28
N THR A 202 7.00 20.49 -8.49
CA THR A 202 6.67 19.19 -7.90
C THR A 202 6.31 18.18 -8.97
N LEU A 203 6.58 16.90 -8.72
CA LEU A 203 6.30 15.82 -9.66
C LEU A 203 6.03 14.51 -8.91
N ILE A 204 5.08 13.73 -9.41
CA ILE A 204 4.89 12.32 -9.08
C ILE A 204 4.81 11.56 -10.41
N LEU A 205 5.49 10.41 -10.48
CA LEU A 205 5.48 9.54 -11.65
C LEU A 205 4.87 8.18 -11.29
N PRO A 206 4.08 7.56 -12.17
CA PRO A 206 3.48 6.24 -11.91
C PRO A 206 4.46 5.08 -12.15
N PHE A 207 5.75 5.35 -12.33
CA PHE A 207 6.78 4.38 -12.67
C PHE A 207 8.14 4.81 -12.13
N ASP A 208 9.09 3.87 -12.05
CA ASP A 208 10.47 4.18 -11.72
C ASP A 208 11.17 4.80 -12.94
N CYS A 209 12.03 5.80 -12.69
CA CYS A 209 12.74 6.49 -13.76
C CYS A 209 14.06 7.10 -13.24
N GLU A 210 15.10 7.11 -14.07
CA GLU A 210 16.33 7.84 -13.76
C GLU A 210 16.10 9.36 -13.82
N ILE A 211 16.88 10.14 -13.07
CA ILE A 211 16.79 11.60 -13.11
C ILE A 211 17.50 12.11 -14.37
N PRO A 212 16.82 12.83 -15.29
CA PRO A 212 17.47 13.39 -16.46
C PRO A 212 18.42 14.53 -16.05
N ALA A 213 19.44 14.76 -16.88
CA ALA A 213 20.38 15.86 -16.67
C ALA A 213 19.65 17.21 -16.56
N GLY A 214 20.09 18.05 -15.63
CA GLY A 214 19.50 19.38 -15.40
C GLY A 214 18.43 19.45 -14.30
N LEU A 215 18.03 18.30 -13.73
CA LEU A 215 17.19 18.24 -12.54
C LEU A 215 17.96 17.77 -11.32
N THR A 216 17.62 18.36 -10.17
CA THR A 216 17.88 17.82 -8.84
C THR A 216 16.53 17.50 -8.20
N VAL A 217 16.41 16.32 -7.61
CA VAL A 217 15.14 15.79 -7.10
C VAL A 217 15.28 15.54 -5.61
N PHE A 218 14.24 15.89 -4.86
CA PHE A 218 14.21 15.80 -3.42
C PHE A 218 12.94 15.12 -2.91
N GLU A 219 13.12 14.27 -1.91
CA GLU A 219 12.06 13.88 -0.98
C GLU A 219 11.95 14.94 0.12
N CYS A 220 10.76 15.04 0.72
CA CYS A 220 10.51 15.92 1.85
C CYS A 220 10.32 15.07 3.11
N ASP A 221 11.21 15.27 4.08
CA ASP A 221 11.27 14.50 5.33
C ASP A 221 10.80 15.32 6.54
N GLY A 222 10.34 16.54 6.29
CA GLY A 222 9.76 17.37 7.35
C GLY A 222 9.85 18.86 7.08
N VAL A 223 9.53 19.58 8.15
CA VAL A 223 9.63 21.03 8.24
C VAL A 223 10.34 21.35 9.55
N ASP A 224 11.33 22.24 9.49
CA ASP A 224 12.07 22.68 10.66
C ASP A 224 11.32 23.76 11.46
N ASP A 225 11.86 24.13 12.62
CA ASP A 225 11.27 25.15 13.50
C ASP A 225 11.21 26.56 12.87
N ASN A 226 11.89 26.78 11.74
CA ASN A 226 11.89 28.04 10.98
C ASN A 226 10.99 27.96 9.74
N CYS A 227 10.10 26.98 9.66
CA CYS A 227 9.19 26.74 8.54
C CYS A 227 9.93 26.58 7.20
N LYS A 228 11.11 25.94 7.24
CA LYS A 228 11.84 25.49 6.06
C LYS A 228 11.66 24.00 5.85
N LEU A 229 11.54 23.58 4.60
CA LEU A 229 11.47 22.17 4.24
C LEU A 229 12.79 21.46 4.54
N VAL A 230 12.71 20.27 5.13
CA VAL A 230 13.82 19.33 5.26
C VAL A 230 13.82 18.43 4.02
N LEU A 231 14.78 18.65 3.14
CA LEU A 231 14.84 18.00 1.82
C LEU A 231 16.02 17.04 1.72
N ASN A 232 15.77 15.83 1.23
CA ASN A 232 16.80 14.84 0.95
C ASN A 232 16.91 14.58 -0.54
N LYS A 233 18.12 14.73 -1.08
CA LYS A 233 18.38 14.49 -2.49
C LYS A 233 18.29 13.00 -2.80
N VAL A 234 17.59 12.66 -3.87
CA VAL A 234 17.52 11.30 -4.41
C VAL A 234 18.24 11.20 -5.75
N ASN A 235 18.55 9.96 -6.16
CA ASN A 235 19.29 9.68 -7.40
C ASN A 235 18.39 9.11 -8.51
N SER A 236 17.16 8.71 -8.19
CA SER A 236 16.17 8.19 -9.13
C SER A 236 14.76 8.54 -8.63
N PHE A 237 13.78 8.52 -9.52
CA PHE A 237 12.36 8.52 -9.17
C PHE A 237 11.93 7.10 -8.83
N ALA A 238 11.41 6.89 -7.63
CA ALA A 238 10.62 5.72 -7.32
C ALA A 238 9.17 5.93 -7.77
N ALA A 239 8.55 4.87 -8.30
CA ALA A 239 7.15 4.91 -8.71
C ALA A 239 6.24 5.38 -7.56
N ASN A 240 5.22 6.15 -7.91
CA ASN A 240 4.16 6.60 -7.00
C ASN A 240 4.65 7.43 -5.80
N THR A 241 5.86 8.00 -5.89
CA THR A 241 6.45 8.80 -4.81
C THR A 241 6.41 10.29 -5.17
N PRO A 242 5.91 11.18 -4.29
CA PRO A 242 5.86 12.61 -4.54
C PRO A 242 7.23 13.28 -4.30
N TYR A 243 7.66 14.13 -5.23
CA TYR A 243 8.96 14.81 -5.18
C TYR A 243 8.86 16.32 -5.37
N ILE A 244 9.89 17.00 -4.88
CA ILE A 244 10.22 18.40 -5.18
C ILE A 244 11.39 18.41 -6.16
N LEU A 245 11.30 19.25 -7.19
CA LEU A 245 12.30 19.38 -8.24
C LEU A 245 12.97 20.74 -8.15
N LYS A 246 14.27 20.80 -8.44
CA LYS A 246 15.04 22.03 -8.69
C LYS A 246 15.77 21.90 -10.04
N GLY A 247 15.77 22.96 -10.84
CA GLY A 247 16.48 22.96 -12.12
C GLY A 247 16.31 24.24 -12.92
N SER A 248 17.06 24.37 -14.01
CA SER A 248 16.88 25.46 -14.97
C SER A 248 15.64 25.20 -15.85
N PRO A 249 15.00 26.25 -16.41
CA PRO A 249 13.86 26.08 -17.29
C PRO A 249 14.17 25.18 -18.48
N ALA A 250 13.42 24.09 -18.60
CA ALA A 250 13.55 23.05 -19.61
C ALA A 250 12.29 22.18 -19.63
N SER A 251 12.10 21.44 -20.72
CA SER A 251 11.04 20.43 -20.86
C SER A 251 11.62 19.02 -20.84
N TYR A 252 10.89 18.12 -20.20
CA TYR A 252 11.27 16.74 -19.95
C TYR A 252 10.09 15.83 -20.33
N HIS A 253 10.43 14.66 -20.85
CA HIS A 253 9.49 13.57 -21.11
C HIS A 253 9.96 12.36 -20.31
N PHE A 254 9.07 11.83 -19.47
CA PHE A 254 9.35 10.68 -18.61
C PHE A 254 8.57 9.47 -19.09
N GLU A 255 9.21 8.32 -19.16
CA GLU A 255 8.61 7.03 -19.53
C GLU A 255 9.07 5.94 -18.57
N GLY A 256 8.25 4.89 -18.44
CA GLY A 256 8.55 3.73 -17.60
C GLY A 256 7.38 2.74 -17.57
N VAL A 257 7.60 1.60 -16.91
CA VAL A 257 6.55 0.58 -16.72
C VAL A 257 5.56 1.07 -15.68
N TYR A 258 4.30 1.28 -16.07
CA TYR A 258 3.25 1.82 -15.19
C TYR A 258 3.00 0.93 -13.96
N LYS A 259 2.85 1.54 -12.79
CA LYS A 259 2.69 0.86 -11.48
C LYS A 259 1.61 1.46 -10.58
N ALA A 260 0.89 2.50 -11.00
CA ALA A 260 -0.06 3.19 -10.12
C ALA A 260 -1.38 2.41 -9.94
N LEU A 261 -1.66 1.99 -8.72
CA LEU A 261 -2.93 1.40 -8.28
C LEU A 261 -3.97 2.43 -7.87
N PHE A 262 -3.56 3.58 -7.35
CA PHE A 262 -4.44 4.63 -6.82
C PHE A 262 -4.28 5.94 -7.58
N ASP A 263 -5.25 6.86 -7.43
CA ASP A 263 -5.20 8.18 -8.07
C ASP A 263 -4.33 9.19 -7.31
N GLU A 264 -3.96 8.88 -6.07
CA GLU A 264 -3.05 9.68 -5.26
C GLU A 264 -2.23 8.81 -4.31
N TYR A 265 -1.05 9.30 -3.96
CA TYR A 265 -0.11 8.67 -3.05
C TYR A 265 0.44 9.69 -2.08
N ALA A 266 0.40 9.33 -0.80
CA ALA A 266 0.80 10.21 0.29
C ALA A 266 1.98 9.62 1.07
N THR A 267 2.96 10.47 1.35
CA THR A 267 3.89 10.31 2.47
C THR A 267 3.33 11.09 3.67
N PRO A 268 3.97 11.05 4.85
CA PRO A 268 3.56 11.93 5.96
C PRO A 268 3.56 13.42 5.58
N TYR A 269 4.46 13.84 4.69
CA TYR A 269 4.68 15.26 4.38
C TYR A 269 4.12 15.72 3.04
N MET A 270 4.00 14.83 2.05
CA MET A 270 3.58 15.20 0.70
C MET A 270 2.51 14.26 0.17
N THR A 271 1.65 14.80 -0.68
CA THR A 271 0.73 14.00 -1.49
C THR A 271 0.89 14.35 -2.95
N GLY A 272 1.10 13.34 -3.79
CA GLY A 272 1.12 13.45 -5.25
C GLY A 272 -0.18 12.91 -5.84
N VAL A 273 -0.65 13.53 -6.93
CA VAL A 273 -1.93 13.18 -7.57
C VAL A 273 -1.77 12.89 -9.06
N PHE A 274 -2.51 11.91 -9.57
CA PHE A 274 -2.58 11.54 -10.99
C PHE A 274 -3.83 12.08 -11.70
N ALA A 275 -4.68 12.82 -10.98
CA ALA A 275 -5.85 13.51 -11.50
C ALA A 275 -5.91 14.95 -10.96
N ASN A 276 -6.75 15.80 -11.56
CA ASN A 276 -7.03 17.13 -10.99
C ASN A 276 -7.53 16.97 -9.55
N LYS A 277 -6.92 17.69 -8.60
CA LYS A 277 -7.26 17.59 -7.19
C LYS A 277 -7.51 18.96 -6.59
N LYS A 278 -8.70 19.12 -6.00
CA LYS A 278 -8.95 20.22 -5.05
C LYS A 278 -8.12 19.97 -3.80
N VAL A 279 -7.21 20.89 -3.51
CA VAL A 279 -6.24 20.72 -2.42
C VAL A 279 -6.95 20.91 -1.08
N PRO A 280 -6.72 20.04 -0.08
CA PRO A 280 -7.32 20.16 1.24
C PRO A 280 -6.96 21.47 1.94
N VAL A 281 -7.88 22.02 2.74
CA VAL A 281 -7.58 23.15 3.63
C VAL A 281 -6.48 22.76 4.60
N GLY A 282 -5.54 23.68 4.84
CA GLY A 282 -4.38 23.49 5.71
C GLY A 282 -3.15 22.89 5.01
N ALA A 283 -3.29 22.31 3.83
CA ALA A 283 -2.17 21.86 2.99
C ALA A 283 -1.47 23.06 2.32
N TYR A 284 -0.31 22.82 1.68
CA TYR A 284 0.48 23.86 1.03
C TYR A 284 0.79 23.55 -0.43
N VAL A 285 0.66 24.57 -1.28
CA VAL A 285 0.93 24.46 -2.72
C VAL A 285 2.05 25.40 -3.13
N LEU A 286 2.96 24.92 -3.97
CA LEU A 286 4.04 25.73 -4.53
C LEU A 286 3.45 26.85 -5.40
N GLN A 287 3.72 28.09 -5.04
CA GLN A 287 3.31 29.27 -5.80
C GLN A 287 4.45 30.27 -5.84
N ASN A 288 4.44 31.12 -6.87
CA ASN A 288 5.30 32.29 -6.94
C ASN A 288 4.42 33.54 -6.75
N GLN A 289 4.32 34.02 -5.50
CA GLN A 289 3.51 35.20 -5.17
C GLN A 289 4.33 36.47 -5.40
N ALA A 290 3.71 37.50 -5.99
CA ALA A 290 4.41 38.70 -6.46
C ALA A 290 5.24 39.41 -5.36
N ASP A 291 4.70 39.48 -4.14
CA ASP A 291 5.33 40.19 -3.02
C ASP A 291 6.10 39.28 -2.05
N GLU A 292 5.86 37.96 -2.10
CA GLU A 292 6.39 36.99 -1.12
C GLU A 292 7.33 35.95 -1.74
N GLY A 293 7.44 35.93 -3.07
CA GLY A 293 8.33 35.06 -3.82
C GLY A 293 7.82 33.63 -3.98
N LEU A 294 8.76 32.72 -4.22
CA LEU A 294 8.50 31.31 -4.46
C LEU A 294 8.54 30.54 -3.14
N ALA A 295 7.43 29.94 -2.75
CA ALA A 295 7.31 29.11 -1.56
C ALA A 295 6.09 28.19 -1.67
N PHE A 296 5.93 27.28 -0.71
CA PHE A 296 4.68 26.54 -0.55
C PHE A 296 3.74 27.33 0.35
N TYR A 297 2.58 27.73 -0.17
CA TYR A 297 1.62 28.58 0.55
C TYR A 297 0.42 27.79 1.02
N ARG A 298 -0.01 28.08 2.26
CA ARG A 298 -1.13 27.41 2.92
C ARG A 298 -2.44 27.67 2.18
N VAL A 299 -3.24 26.63 2.03
CA VAL A 299 -4.60 26.70 1.50
C VAL A 299 -5.55 27.01 2.66
N TYR A 300 -6.19 28.18 2.62
CA TYR A 300 -7.15 28.60 3.64
C TYR A 300 -8.59 28.23 3.25
N ASP A 301 -9.46 28.16 4.24
CA ASP A 301 -10.89 27.95 4.00
C ASP A 301 -11.46 29.02 3.06
N GLY A 302 -12.42 28.62 2.21
CA GLY A 302 -12.95 29.46 1.13
C GLY A 302 -12.04 29.60 -0.10
N THR A 303 -10.82 29.04 -0.09
CA THR A 303 -9.95 29.00 -1.28
C THR A 303 -10.34 27.82 -2.18
N ASP A 304 -10.67 28.10 -3.44
CA ASP A 304 -10.90 27.04 -4.44
C ASP A 304 -9.63 26.76 -5.25
N LEU A 305 -8.62 26.17 -4.58
CA LEU A 305 -7.34 25.84 -5.20
C LEU A 305 -7.33 24.39 -5.70
N THR A 306 -7.04 24.22 -6.99
CA THR A 306 -6.89 22.92 -7.65
C THR A 306 -5.49 22.81 -8.25
N ILE A 307 -4.86 21.63 -8.10
CA ILE A 307 -3.62 21.29 -8.82
C ILE A 307 -3.91 20.29 -9.94
N SER A 308 -3.12 20.39 -11.01
CA SER A 308 -3.18 19.50 -12.17
C SER A 308 -2.59 18.10 -11.87
N PRO A 309 -2.88 17.08 -12.69
CA PRO A 309 -2.23 15.77 -12.61
C PRO A 309 -0.70 15.84 -12.59
N TYR A 310 -0.08 14.82 -12.02
CA TYR A 310 1.37 14.66 -11.89
C TYR A 310 2.04 15.81 -11.10
N ARG A 311 1.31 16.39 -10.15
CA ARG A 311 1.80 17.42 -9.23
C ARG A 311 1.57 16.98 -7.81
N CYS A 312 2.31 17.62 -6.91
CA CYS A 312 2.24 17.34 -5.47
C CYS A 312 1.98 18.61 -4.67
N TYR A 313 1.45 18.42 -3.47
CA TYR A 313 1.31 19.43 -2.42
C TYR A 313 1.92 18.92 -1.11
N ILE A 314 2.25 19.83 -0.18
CA ILE A 314 2.66 19.46 1.19
C ILE A 314 1.40 19.29 2.04
N ASN A 315 1.34 18.20 2.81
CA ASN A 315 0.19 17.88 3.66
C ASN A 315 -0.02 18.92 4.77
N CYS A 316 -1.18 18.88 5.42
CA CYS A 316 -1.41 19.65 6.64
C CYS A 316 -0.52 19.10 7.76
N LEU A 317 0.33 19.95 8.36
CA LEU A 317 1.31 19.56 9.38
C LEU A 317 0.89 19.94 10.81
N GLY A 318 -0.34 20.41 11.00
CA GLY A 318 -0.89 20.84 12.29
C GLY A 318 -1.62 22.19 12.22
N ASP A 319 -2.11 22.66 13.36
CA ASP A 319 -2.94 23.88 13.45
C ASP A 319 -2.09 25.17 13.48
N ASP A 320 -0.94 25.15 14.16
CA ASP A 320 -0.05 26.29 14.45
C ASP A 320 1.06 26.52 13.41
N THR A 321 0.74 26.32 12.14
CA THR A 321 1.74 26.39 11.06
C THR A 321 1.66 27.70 10.26
N ASP A 322 2.83 28.25 9.91
CA ASP A 322 3.02 29.51 9.18
C ASP A 322 2.22 29.62 7.88
N ARG A 323 2.10 30.85 7.36
CA ARG A 323 1.45 31.11 6.07
C ARG A 323 2.16 30.42 4.89
N SER A 324 3.47 30.22 4.98
CA SER A 324 4.27 29.59 3.93
C SER A 324 5.41 28.73 4.48
N LEU A 325 5.78 27.72 3.70
CA LEU A 325 6.95 26.88 3.91
C LEU A 325 7.99 27.21 2.85
N ARG A 326 9.20 27.52 3.31
CA ARG A 326 10.32 27.95 2.46
C ARG A 326 11.24 26.78 2.11
N PHE A 327 11.98 26.94 1.02
CA PHE A 327 13.08 26.03 0.71
C PHE A 327 14.21 26.18 1.75
N PRO A 328 15.02 25.13 1.97
CA PRO A 328 16.26 25.27 2.73
C PRO A 328 17.16 26.33 2.09
N ASP A 329 18.05 26.95 2.88
CA ASP A 329 19.06 27.84 2.33
C ASP A 329 19.94 27.05 1.34
N ASP A 330 20.50 27.70 0.32
CA ASP A 330 21.32 27.05 -0.74
C ASP A 330 22.55 26.29 -0.22
N ASN A 331 22.79 26.27 1.10
CA ASN A 331 23.44 25.17 1.79
C ASN A 331 22.54 23.93 1.78
N TYR A 332 22.23 23.42 0.59
CA TYR A 332 22.11 21.99 0.50
C TYR A 332 23.41 21.49 1.09
N THR A 333 23.34 20.69 2.15
CA THR A 333 24.34 19.66 2.24
C THR A 333 24.15 18.92 0.93
N ASP A 334 24.99 19.28 -0.07
CA ASP A 334 25.65 18.24 -0.83
C ASP A 334 25.86 17.17 0.22
N ALA A 335 25.24 16.00 0.02
CA ALA A 335 25.85 14.85 0.62
C ALA A 335 27.28 14.97 0.10
N ALA A 336 28.15 15.55 0.92
CA ALA A 336 29.54 15.51 0.67
C ALA A 336 29.75 14.02 0.43
N ASN A 337 30.73 13.71 -0.38
CA ASN A 337 31.46 12.50 -0.08
C ASN A 337 32.09 12.63 1.33
N VAL A 338 31.30 12.91 2.41
CA VAL A 338 31.26 11.99 3.52
C VAL A 338 31.21 10.65 2.82
N GLU A 339 32.27 9.88 2.94
CA GLU A 339 32.08 8.44 3.02
C GLU A 339 31.03 8.24 4.11
N ILE A 340 29.75 8.40 3.75
CA ILE A 340 28.70 7.61 4.31
C ILE A 340 29.11 6.25 3.79
N SER A 341 30.02 5.60 4.52
CA SER A 341 30.01 4.14 4.61
C SER A 341 28.53 3.83 4.66
N PRO A 342 27.96 3.24 3.59
CA PRO A 342 26.53 3.23 3.34
C PRO A 342 25.89 2.93 4.67
N LYS A 343 25.08 3.86 5.19
CA LYS A 343 24.39 3.62 6.46
C LYS A 343 23.57 2.38 6.18
N GLU A 344 24.08 1.25 6.65
CA GLU A 344 23.48 -0.05 6.41
C GLU A 344 22.16 0.05 7.15
N LEU A 345 21.09 0.30 6.39
CA LEU A 345 19.76 0.37 6.94
C LEU A 345 19.32 -1.06 7.13
N VAL A 346 19.00 -1.37 8.37
CA VAL A 346 18.74 -2.73 8.79
C VAL A 346 17.38 -2.79 9.43
N ASP A 347 16.71 -3.88 9.15
CA ASP A 347 15.61 -4.31 9.98
C ASP A 347 16.17 -4.97 11.23
N VAL A 348 15.58 -4.66 12.37
CA VAL A 348 15.94 -5.24 13.66
C VAL A 348 14.82 -6.17 14.05
N PHE A 349 15.16 -7.45 14.22
CA PHE A 349 14.22 -8.46 14.66
C PHE A 349 14.56 -8.90 16.09
N THR A 350 13.57 -9.36 16.84
CA THR A 350 13.83 -10.13 18.06
C THR A 350 14.45 -11.49 17.70
N SER A 351 14.96 -12.22 18.69
CA SER A 351 15.38 -13.62 18.48
C SER A 351 14.26 -14.57 18.05
N SER A 352 13.00 -14.17 18.18
CA SER A 352 11.83 -14.89 17.68
C SER A 352 11.40 -14.46 16.27
N GLY A 353 12.15 -13.57 15.61
CA GLY A 353 11.89 -13.14 14.23
C GLY A 353 10.90 -11.97 14.08
N ILE A 354 10.48 -11.34 15.19
CA ILE A 354 9.55 -10.19 15.13
C ILE A 354 10.32 -8.93 14.79
N LYS A 355 9.95 -8.24 13.71
CA LYS A 355 10.55 -6.95 13.34
C LYS A 355 10.13 -5.87 14.34
N VAL A 356 11.09 -5.34 15.10
CA VAL A 356 10.87 -4.29 16.12
C VAL A 356 11.28 -2.90 15.65
N LYS A 357 12.11 -2.83 14.61
CA LYS A 357 12.45 -1.59 13.89
C LYS A 357 12.71 -1.92 12.43
N SER A 358 12.38 -0.98 11.54
CA SER A 358 12.63 -1.13 10.11
C SER A 358 13.40 0.05 9.55
N LEU A 359 14.30 -0.23 8.60
CA LEU A 359 15.11 0.77 7.90
C LEU A 359 15.83 1.74 8.85
N VAL A 360 16.34 1.22 9.97
CA VAL A 360 17.11 2.00 10.93
C VAL A 360 18.60 1.87 10.67
N GLU A 361 19.34 2.94 10.93
CA GLU A 361 20.79 2.93 10.84
C GLU A 361 21.39 1.83 11.73
N MET A 362 22.24 0.95 11.17
CA MET A 362 22.88 -0.18 11.89
C MET A 362 23.48 0.22 13.25
N GLY A 363 24.12 1.39 13.34
CA GLY A 363 24.69 1.90 14.61
C GLY A 363 23.64 2.27 15.66
N LYS A 364 22.39 2.53 15.26
CA LYS A 364 21.25 2.91 16.11
C LYS A 364 20.20 1.81 16.22
N ALA A 365 20.45 0.66 15.59
CA ALA A 365 19.54 -0.47 15.53
C ALA A 365 19.01 -0.88 16.91
N LEU A 366 19.86 -0.80 17.94
CA LEU A 366 19.50 -1.19 19.30
C LEU A 366 19.01 -0.06 20.20
N GLU A 367 19.06 1.22 19.79
CA GLU A 367 18.69 2.35 20.66
C GLU A 367 17.21 2.26 21.12
N GLY A 368 16.92 2.55 22.39
CA GLY A 368 15.55 2.49 22.92
C GLY A 368 14.93 1.08 23.05
N LEU A 369 15.58 0.01 22.55
CA LEU A 369 15.12 -1.37 22.78
C LEU A 369 15.49 -1.87 24.19
N PRO A 370 14.69 -2.75 24.82
CA PRO A 370 15.08 -3.41 26.08
C PRO A 370 16.37 -4.24 25.96
N ALA A 371 16.98 -4.60 27.09
CA ALA A 371 18.09 -5.57 27.09
C ALA A 371 17.59 -6.92 26.57
N GLY A 372 18.36 -7.55 25.68
CA GLY A 372 17.88 -8.75 24.98
C GLY A 372 18.70 -9.12 23.74
N VAL A 373 18.21 -10.12 23.03
CA VAL A 373 18.84 -10.66 21.83
C VAL A 373 18.05 -10.23 20.59
N TYR A 374 18.76 -9.66 19.63
CA TYR A 374 18.20 -9.18 18.37
C TYR A 374 18.90 -9.83 17.17
N ILE A 375 18.22 -9.88 16.05
CA ILE A 375 18.77 -10.31 14.75
C ILE A 375 18.81 -9.08 13.86
N ILE A 376 19.99 -8.78 13.34
CA ILE A 376 20.26 -7.64 12.48
C ILE A 376 21.13 -8.15 11.34
N ASN A 377 20.69 -8.02 10.09
CA ASN A 377 21.34 -8.61 8.90
C ASN A 377 21.74 -10.08 9.09
N ASN A 378 20.79 -10.90 9.53
CA ASN A 378 20.98 -12.34 9.81
C ASN A 378 22.03 -12.67 10.89
N ASN A 379 22.54 -11.67 11.61
CA ASN A 379 23.47 -11.85 12.71
C ASN A 379 22.78 -11.62 14.05
N LYS A 380 23.09 -12.49 15.03
CA LYS A 380 22.59 -12.38 16.40
C LYS A 380 23.41 -11.35 17.17
N VAL A 381 22.78 -10.28 17.64
CA VAL A 381 23.40 -9.18 18.39
C VAL A 381 22.76 -9.08 19.77
N ILE A 382 23.59 -8.97 20.82
CA ILE A 382 23.13 -8.90 22.21
C ILE A 382 23.18 -7.46 22.69
N LYS A 383 22.01 -6.89 23.05
CA LYS A 383 21.92 -5.63 23.77
C LYS A 383 22.02 -5.91 25.27
N LYS A 384 23.08 -5.40 25.91
CA LYS A 384 23.28 -5.52 27.36
C LYS A 384 22.44 -4.53 28.14
#